data_AF-A0A0V0QNK1-F1
#
_entry.id   AF-A0A0V0QNK1-F1
#
_cell.length_a   1.000
_cell.length_b   1.000
_cell.length_c   1.000
_cell.angle_alpha   90.00
_cell.angle_beta   90.00
_cell.angle_gamma   90.00
#
_symmetry.space_group_name_H-M   'P 1'
#
loop_
_entity.id
_entity.type
_entity.pdbx_description
1 polymer ?
#
loop_
_entity_poly.entity_id
_entity_poly.type
_entity_poly.pdbx_seq_one_letter_code
_entity_poly.pdbx_strand_id
1 'polypeptide(L)'
;MGNVSSHYPGNSILHPIGNDASFENVTYSFDKYNNLIQKINDNSQYNTEIVYSTLDDYFTNYYIYNKNKSSNYYESIDKKKNLKISQKNDNDDFFPYRDDYNTYWTGFYSTNPNIKVFTNYIGRFLQKSRNLINIIQIFMKDTYFEIGKINQKDLEKLLNNMEQQVSILQHHDAVTGTCKKRVLTGYIEDSYKVLKQFQKQLEKLFYLKTEKNTIYPVFCQIKPEKQSYCKLPEMEKETYLLNILNFQFNDKKNRIIKIQISQQLSEILQNYQIYDLNNNLIKGEIHQYKFLTLQTKIPNLENFTGELILEISVPNIKNNNFFYTDSNGLFRIKRQINKQQKYQQHFDIGNKIPGNFYPITRFLTINDTNSRLTVFTDRTQGASSLKNGTIQLNIYRQTPKDDGKGIGEKLVDSNSYQFNHYLLFNFTQNQERNFQQKQDQKYEILSYQLSHQ
;
A
#
# COMPACT_ATOMS: atom_id res chain seq x y z
N MET A 1 39.94 1.18 -5.73
CA MET A 1 38.75 0.39 -5.31
C MET A 1 39.19 -0.54 -4.21
N GLY A 2 38.47 -0.61 -3.08
CA GLY A 2 38.82 -1.51 -1.98
C GLY A 2 38.64 -2.98 -2.36
N ASN A 3 39.27 -3.90 -1.61
CA ASN A 3 39.12 -5.33 -1.84
C ASN A 3 37.68 -5.79 -1.52
N VAL A 4 36.81 -5.87 -2.54
CA VAL A 4 35.39 -6.23 -2.39
C VAL A 4 35.23 -7.62 -1.75
N SER A 5 36.12 -8.57 -2.07
CA SER A 5 36.09 -9.93 -1.51
C SER A 5 36.12 -9.96 0.03
N SER A 6 36.78 -8.99 0.66
CA SER A 6 36.90 -8.93 2.12
C SER A 6 35.57 -8.65 2.86
N HIS A 7 34.53 -8.24 2.14
CA HIS A 7 33.20 -7.96 2.70
C HIS A 7 32.23 -9.14 2.57
N TYR A 8 32.61 -10.21 1.86
CA TYR A 8 31.76 -11.37 1.61
C TYR A 8 32.38 -12.65 2.17
N PRO A 9 31.59 -13.53 2.79
CA PRO A 9 32.06 -14.86 3.14
C PRO A 9 32.18 -15.75 1.89
N GLY A 10 33.27 -16.51 1.81
CA GLY A 10 33.48 -17.52 0.77
C GLY A 10 34.43 -17.07 -0.35
N ASN A 11 34.50 -17.87 -1.41
CA ASN A 11 35.44 -17.69 -2.52
C ASN A 11 34.76 -17.17 -3.80
N SER A 12 33.45 -16.89 -3.75
CA SER A 12 32.65 -16.43 -4.88
C SER A 12 32.14 -15.03 -4.61
N ILE A 13 32.21 -14.15 -5.61
CA ILE A 13 31.75 -12.76 -5.51
C ILE A 13 30.72 -12.55 -6.61
N LEU A 14 29.55 -12.02 -6.25
CA LEU A 14 28.56 -11.57 -7.21
C LEU A 14 28.92 -10.16 -7.70
N HIS A 15 29.10 -10.03 -9.01
CA HIS A 15 29.30 -8.73 -9.67
C HIS A 15 28.12 -8.46 -10.61
N PRO A 16 27.12 -7.66 -10.21
CA PRO A 16 26.03 -7.27 -11.10
C PRO A 16 26.56 -6.47 -12.28
N ILE A 17 26.29 -6.93 -13.50
CA ILE A 17 26.66 -6.23 -14.73
C ILE A 17 25.41 -5.56 -15.30
N GLY A 18 25.45 -4.23 -15.43
CA GLY A 18 24.35 -3.42 -15.95
C GLY A 18 24.05 -2.22 -15.07
N ASN A 19 23.17 -1.37 -15.58
CA ASN A 19 22.59 -0.20 -14.92
C ASN A 19 21.20 0.09 -15.54
N ASP A 20 20.57 1.19 -15.15
CA ASP A 20 19.31 1.68 -15.71
C ASP A 20 19.34 1.66 -17.25
N ALA A 21 18.35 0.99 -17.85
CA ALA A 21 18.19 0.83 -19.30
C ALA A 21 19.46 0.31 -20.03
N SER A 22 20.32 -0.44 -19.36
CA SER A 22 21.48 -1.07 -20.01
C SER A 22 21.06 -2.22 -20.94
N PHE A 23 22.01 -2.68 -21.77
CA PHE A 23 21.84 -3.79 -22.71
C PHE A 23 20.89 -3.53 -23.89
N GLU A 24 20.64 -2.28 -24.27
CA GLU A 24 19.95 -1.95 -25.53
C GLU A 24 20.69 -2.52 -26.75
N ASN A 25 22.03 -2.52 -26.72
CA ASN A 25 22.88 -3.25 -27.66
C ASN A 25 23.63 -4.37 -26.93
N VAL A 26 23.00 -5.54 -26.90
CA VAL A 26 23.52 -6.74 -26.23
C VAL A 26 24.87 -7.15 -26.83
N THR A 27 24.99 -7.23 -28.15
CA THR A 27 26.22 -7.68 -28.82
C THR A 27 27.43 -6.84 -28.42
N TYR A 28 27.31 -5.52 -28.53
CA TYR A 28 28.39 -4.61 -28.14
C TYR A 28 28.77 -4.73 -26.65
N SER A 29 27.77 -4.94 -25.80
CA SER A 29 27.98 -5.08 -24.36
C SER A 29 28.75 -6.36 -24.04
N PHE A 30 28.31 -7.49 -24.57
CA PHE A 30 28.90 -8.80 -24.28
C PHE A 30 30.27 -9.02 -24.93
N ASP A 31 30.53 -8.46 -26.13
CA ASP A 31 31.84 -8.59 -26.79
C ASP A 31 32.98 -8.01 -25.93
N LYS A 32 32.73 -6.90 -25.23
CA LYS A 32 33.71 -6.31 -24.32
C LYS A 32 33.97 -7.19 -23.10
N TYR A 33 32.91 -7.74 -22.50
CA TYR A 33 33.04 -8.62 -21.34
C TYR A 33 33.71 -9.93 -21.70
N ASN A 34 33.40 -10.52 -22.86
CA ASN A 34 34.05 -11.75 -23.34
C ASN A 34 35.57 -11.59 -23.42
N ASN A 35 36.04 -10.50 -24.04
CA ASN A 35 37.47 -10.19 -24.13
C ASN A 35 38.13 -10.01 -22.75
N LEU A 36 37.42 -9.41 -21.80
CA LEU A 36 37.92 -9.21 -20.43
C LEU A 36 37.99 -10.54 -19.66
N ILE A 37 36.90 -11.31 -19.70
CA ILE A 37 36.77 -12.62 -19.03
C ILE A 37 37.87 -13.55 -19.53
N GLN A 38 38.05 -13.65 -20.85
CA GLN A 38 39.09 -14.49 -21.44
C GLN A 38 40.49 -14.07 -20.96
N LYS A 39 40.84 -12.78 -21.02
CA LYS A 39 42.15 -12.30 -20.56
C LYS A 39 42.43 -12.55 -19.08
N ILE A 40 41.40 -12.53 -18.23
CA ILE A 40 41.56 -12.79 -16.79
C ILE A 40 41.70 -14.29 -16.55
N ASN A 41 40.82 -15.10 -17.16
CA ASN A 41 40.82 -16.55 -16.97
C ASN A 41 42.07 -17.23 -17.57
N ASP A 42 42.62 -16.69 -18.67
CA ASP A 42 43.86 -17.19 -19.28
C ASP A 42 45.12 -16.85 -18.47
N ASN A 43 45.04 -15.93 -17.49
CA ASN A 43 46.18 -15.51 -16.68
C ASN A 43 46.11 -16.11 -15.26
N SER A 44 46.85 -17.21 -15.06
CA SER A 44 46.94 -17.92 -13.77
C SER A 44 47.48 -17.07 -12.62
N GLN A 45 48.15 -15.94 -12.88
CA GLN A 45 48.65 -15.05 -11.82
C GLN A 45 47.53 -14.41 -11.01
N TYR A 46 46.32 -14.28 -11.57
CA TYR A 46 45.18 -13.68 -10.87
C TYR A 46 44.46 -14.65 -9.93
N ASN A 47 44.71 -15.96 -10.04
CA ASN A 47 44.06 -16.99 -9.22
C ASN A 47 42.54 -16.78 -9.07
N THR A 48 41.89 -16.41 -10.17
CA THR A 48 40.49 -16.00 -10.23
C THR A 48 39.87 -16.59 -11.48
N GLU A 49 38.63 -17.05 -11.36
CA GLU A 49 37.81 -17.45 -12.48
C GLU A 49 36.59 -16.53 -12.55
N ILE A 50 36.36 -15.94 -13.73
CA ILE A 50 35.18 -15.12 -14.01
C ILE A 50 34.28 -15.90 -14.94
N VAL A 51 33.00 -16.01 -14.57
CA VAL A 51 31.97 -16.66 -15.37
C VAL A 51 30.74 -15.76 -15.45
N TYR A 52 30.01 -15.84 -16.57
CA TYR A 52 28.63 -15.36 -16.55
C TYR A 52 27.81 -16.26 -15.64
N SER A 53 26.97 -15.63 -14.83
CA SER A 53 26.22 -16.31 -13.79
C SER A 53 24.91 -15.59 -13.56
N THR A 54 23.91 -16.33 -13.11
CA THR A 54 22.66 -15.77 -12.61
C THR A 54 22.71 -15.60 -11.09
N LEU A 55 21.73 -14.89 -10.52
CA LEU A 55 21.59 -14.83 -9.07
C LEU A 55 21.39 -16.23 -8.45
N ASP A 56 20.68 -17.12 -9.15
CA ASP A 56 20.41 -18.48 -8.70
C ASP A 56 21.69 -19.31 -8.63
N ASP A 57 22.52 -19.25 -9.68
CA ASP A 57 23.82 -19.92 -9.71
C ASP A 57 24.73 -19.45 -8.57
N TYR A 58 24.80 -18.13 -8.34
CA TYR A 58 25.60 -17.55 -7.26
C TYR A 58 25.16 -18.06 -5.89
N PHE A 59 23.85 -18.02 -5.59
CA PHE A 59 23.34 -18.48 -4.30
C PHE A 59 23.44 -20.01 -4.13
N THR A 60 23.30 -20.77 -5.21
CA THR A 60 23.52 -22.22 -5.22
C THR A 60 24.97 -22.55 -4.89
N ASN A 61 25.93 -21.87 -5.52
CA ASN A 61 27.36 -22.06 -5.24
C ASN A 61 27.72 -21.63 -3.81
N TYR A 62 27.17 -20.51 -3.35
CA TYR A 62 27.33 -20.06 -1.97
C TYR A 62 26.81 -21.11 -0.96
N TYR A 63 25.64 -21.70 -1.23
CA TYR A 63 25.06 -22.75 -0.41
C TYR A 63 25.94 -24.02 -0.38
N ILE A 64 26.39 -24.49 -1.54
CA ILE A 64 27.27 -25.67 -1.65
C ILE A 64 28.60 -25.43 -0.92
N TYR A 65 29.22 -24.26 -1.09
CA TYR A 65 30.46 -23.89 -0.41
C TYR A 65 30.32 -24.01 1.11
N ASN A 66 29.25 -23.44 1.67
CA ASN A 66 29.02 -23.48 3.12
C ASN A 66 28.69 -24.88 3.63
N LYS A 67 27.95 -25.68 2.84
CA LYS A 67 27.66 -27.09 3.14
C LYS A 67 28.94 -27.93 3.16
N ASN A 68 29.83 -27.79 2.17
CA ASN A 68 31.04 -28.59 2.06
C ASN A 68 32.11 -28.22 3.10
N LYS A 69 32.14 -26.95 3.55
CA LYS A 69 33.02 -26.49 4.63
C LYS A 69 32.59 -27.00 6.01
N SER A 70 31.38 -27.55 6.11
CA SER A 70 30.80 -28.07 7.34
C SER A 70 30.33 -29.50 7.10
N SER A 71 31.15 -30.51 7.44
CA SER A 71 30.67 -31.92 7.56
C SER A 71 29.45 -32.05 8.50
N ASN A 72 29.19 -30.99 9.28
CA ASN A 72 28.06 -30.78 10.17
C ASN A 72 27.43 -29.39 9.97
N TYR A 73 26.98 -29.06 8.75
CA TYR A 73 26.28 -27.78 8.46
C TYR A 73 25.06 -27.54 9.35
N TYR A 74 24.36 -28.62 9.77
CA TYR A 74 23.25 -28.52 10.72
C TYR A 74 23.66 -28.40 12.20
N GLU A 75 24.84 -28.90 12.58
CA GLU A 75 25.33 -28.86 13.98
C GLU A 75 26.19 -27.61 14.30
N SER A 76 26.72 -26.95 13.28
CA SER A 76 27.58 -25.76 13.44
C SER A 76 26.83 -24.43 13.58
N ILE A 77 25.52 -24.39 13.27
CA ILE A 77 24.67 -23.24 13.57
C ILE A 77 24.57 -23.01 15.10
N ASP A 78 24.73 -24.07 15.91
CA ASP A 78 24.37 -24.01 17.32
C ASP A 78 25.53 -23.84 18.31
N LYS A 79 26.81 -24.04 17.93
CA LYS A 79 27.85 -24.21 18.98
C LYS A 79 29.16 -23.43 18.97
N LYS A 80 29.65 -22.76 17.92
CA LYS A 80 30.92 -22.00 18.03
C LYS A 80 30.98 -20.68 17.25
N LYS A 81 30.54 -19.62 17.93
CA LYS A 81 30.92 -18.19 17.81
C LYS A 81 30.83 -17.50 16.43
N ASN A 82 29.78 -16.69 16.33
CA ASN A 82 29.79 -15.30 15.83
C ASN A 82 29.72 -15.00 14.32
N LEU A 83 29.34 -15.96 13.47
CA LEU A 83 28.50 -15.63 12.32
C LEU A 83 27.07 -16.05 12.67
N LYS A 84 26.48 -15.31 13.62
CA LYS A 84 25.04 -15.13 13.52
C LYS A 84 24.86 -14.43 12.17
N ILE A 85 24.43 -15.16 11.13
CA ILE A 85 23.34 -14.59 10.34
C ILE A 85 22.36 -14.25 11.43
N SER A 86 22.35 -13.00 11.90
CA SER A 86 21.43 -12.62 12.95
C SER A 86 20.12 -13.08 12.38
N GLN A 87 19.49 -14.09 13.01
CA GLN A 87 18.07 -14.30 12.83
C GLN A 87 17.54 -12.90 13.05
N LYS A 88 17.19 -12.25 11.94
CA LYS A 88 16.73 -10.89 11.95
C LYS A 88 15.59 -10.99 12.94
N ASN A 89 15.68 -10.31 14.08
CA ASN A 89 14.57 -10.33 15.01
C ASN A 89 13.35 -10.01 14.14
N ASP A 90 12.27 -10.80 14.20
CA ASP A 90 11.11 -10.70 13.29
C ASP A 90 10.44 -9.31 13.28
N ASN A 91 10.97 -8.38 14.07
CA ASN A 91 10.55 -7.01 14.29
C ASN A 91 11.59 -5.98 13.79
N ASP A 92 12.34 -6.22 12.72
CA ASP A 92 13.32 -5.26 12.17
C ASP A 92 13.17 -5.05 10.65
N ASP A 93 13.72 -3.96 10.12
CA ASP A 93 13.77 -3.64 8.70
C ASP A 93 14.96 -2.75 8.32
N PHE A 94 15.01 -2.31 7.06
CA PHE A 94 16.09 -1.46 6.55
C PHE A 94 15.68 0.02 6.44
N PHE A 95 14.66 0.45 7.20
CA PHE A 95 14.21 1.84 7.22
C PHE A 95 14.80 2.64 8.40
N PRO A 96 14.93 3.97 8.24
CA PRO A 96 14.91 4.68 6.98
C PRO A 96 16.22 4.46 6.18
N TYR A 97 16.13 4.60 4.86
CA TYR A 97 17.28 4.60 3.98
C TYR A 97 17.96 5.98 3.93
N ARG A 98 19.29 5.97 3.85
CA ARG A 98 20.12 7.14 3.54
C ARG A 98 21.29 6.69 2.68
N ASP A 99 21.62 7.47 1.67
CA ASP A 99 22.78 7.22 0.80
C ASP A 99 24.02 8.02 1.23
N ASP A 100 23.84 9.13 1.95
CA ASP A 100 24.91 9.82 2.67
C ASP A 100 24.49 10.18 4.12
N TYR A 101 25.38 10.85 4.86
CA TYR A 101 25.16 11.18 6.27
C TYR A 101 23.97 12.14 6.50
N ASN A 102 23.64 12.98 5.52
CA ASN A 102 22.67 14.06 5.59
C ASN A 102 21.37 13.79 4.80
N THR A 103 21.35 12.82 3.89
CA THR A 103 20.24 12.59 2.94
C THR A 103 19.38 11.39 3.31
N TYR A 104 18.34 11.63 4.12
CA TYR A 104 17.34 10.60 4.42
C TYR A 104 16.23 10.58 3.37
N TRP A 105 15.93 9.40 2.85
CA TRP A 105 14.92 9.18 1.84
C TRP A 105 13.56 8.95 2.50
N THR A 106 13.12 9.88 3.34
CA THR A 106 11.86 9.76 4.11
C THR A 106 10.75 10.64 3.58
N GLY A 107 11.07 11.58 2.69
CA GLY A 107 10.08 12.43 2.04
C GLY A 107 9.11 11.66 1.13
N PHE A 108 9.58 10.62 0.42
CA PHE A 108 8.74 9.86 -0.50
C PHE A 108 7.62 9.08 0.20
N TYR A 109 7.73 8.88 1.52
CA TYR A 109 6.64 8.30 2.31
C TYR A 109 5.35 9.11 2.17
N SER A 110 5.45 10.44 1.95
CA SER A 110 4.31 11.37 1.86
C SER A 110 4.21 12.14 0.53
N THR A 111 5.18 11.99 -0.38
CA THR A 111 5.11 12.61 -1.73
C THR A 111 3.85 12.15 -2.48
N ASN A 112 3.16 13.09 -3.15
CA ASN A 112 1.95 12.83 -3.95
C ASN A 112 0.88 11.98 -3.21
N PRO A 113 0.23 12.49 -2.15
CA PRO A 113 -0.69 11.69 -1.33
C PRO A 113 -1.86 11.05 -2.09
N ASN A 114 -2.31 11.63 -3.21
CA ASN A 114 -3.44 11.14 -3.99
C ASN A 114 -3.15 9.79 -4.67
N ILE A 115 -1.94 9.59 -5.21
CA ILE A 115 -1.60 8.29 -5.82
C ILE A 115 -1.61 7.18 -4.77
N LYS A 116 -1.17 7.47 -3.55
CA LYS A 116 -1.17 6.50 -2.44
C LYS A 116 -2.59 6.09 -2.01
N VAL A 117 -3.52 7.03 -1.97
CA VAL A 117 -4.95 6.73 -1.75
C VAL A 117 -5.50 5.88 -2.90
N PHE A 118 -5.21 6.28 -4.14
CA PHE A 118 -5.72 5.62 -5.32
C PHE A 118 -5.20 4.18 -5.45
N THR A 119 -3.90 3.95 -5.22
CA THR A 119 -3.28 2.62 -5.16
C THR A 119 -3.93 1.72 -4.11
N ASN A 120 -4.21 2.25 -2.90
CA ASN A 120 -4.95 1.51 -1.88
C ASN A 120 -6.37 1.17 -2.32
N TYR A 121 -7.07 2.12 -2.95
CA TYR A 121 -8.44 1.95 -3.42
C TYR A 121 -8.54 0.87 -4.50
N ILE A 122 -7.72 0.98 -5.56
CA ILE A 122 -7.77 0.06 -6.71
C ILE A 122 -7.39 -1.36 -6.32
N GLY A 123 -6.38 -1.54 -5.45
CA GLY A 123 -6.00 -2.85 -4.93
C GLY A 123 -7.10 -3.50 -4.06
N ARG A 124 -7.75 -2.72 -3.20
CA ARG A 124 -8.90 -3.20 -2.40
C ARG A 124 -10.08 -3.54 -3.30
N PHE A 125 -10.38 -2.72 -4.30
CA PHE A 125 -11.46 -2.98 -5.26
C PHE A 125 -11.24 -4.31 -5.99
N LEU A 126 -10.04 -4.53 -6.54
CA LEU A 126 -9.66 -5.78 -7.19
C LEU A 126 -9.87 -7.00 -6.28
N GLN A 127 -9.39 -6.95 -5.04
CA GLN A 127 -9.54 -8.07 -4.10
C GLN A 127 -11.02 -8.38 -3.81
N LYS A 128 -11.86 -7.35 -3.67
CA LYS A 128 -13.30 -7.54 -3.44
C LYS A 128 -14.01 -8.10 -4.67
N SER A 129 -13.68 -7.61 -5.86
CA SER A 129 -14.22 -8.13 -7.11
C SER A 129 -13.82 -9.58 -7.35
N ARG A 130 -12.57 -9.97 -7.04
CA ARG A 130 -12.14 -11.39 -7.08
C ARG A 130 -12.96 -12.26 -6.14
N ASN A 131 -13.13 -11.85 -4.88
CA ASN A 131 -13.93 -12.61 -3.92
C ASN A 131 -15.36 -12.78 -4.43
N LEU A 132 -15.97 -11.71 -4.92
CA LEU A 132 -17.31 -11.73 -5.48
C LEU A 132 -17.43 -12.66 -6.69
N ILE A 133 -16.51 -12.57 -7.66
CA ILE A 133 -16.48 -13.45 -8.83
C ILE A 133 -16.39 -14.91 -8.40
N ASN A 134 -15.53 -15.24 -7.43
CA ASN A 134 -15.40 -16.59 -6.90
C ASN A 134 -16.72 -17.10 -6.29
N ILE A 135 -17.42 -16.25 -5.53
CA ILE A 135 -18.74 -16.61 -4.95
C ILE A 135 -19.73 -16.93 -6.05
N ILE A 136 -19.83 -16.07 -7.08
CA ILE A 136 -20.75 -16.28 -8.19
C ILE A 136 -20.40 -17.58 -8.94
N GLN A 137 -19.11 -17.82 -9.22
CA GLN A 137 -18.65 -19.05 -9.88
C GLN A 137 -18.95 -20.32 -9.09
N ILE A 138 -18.87 -20.28 -7.75
CA ILE A 138 -19.13 -21.44 -6.88
C ILE A 138 -20.64 -21.68 -6.72
N PHE A 139 -21.40 -20.64 -6.41
CA PHE A 139 -22.79 -20.79 -5.95
C PHE A 139 -23.85 -20.55 -7.05
N MET A 140 -23.47 -19.91 -8.15
CA MET A 140 -24.39 -19.53 -9.22
C MET A 140 -23.92 -20.02 -10.58
N LYS A 141 -23.14 -21.12 -10.63
CA LYS A 141 -22.46 -21.61 -11.84
C LYS A 141 -23.38 -21.74 -13.05
N ASP A 142 -24.55 -22.34 -12.87
CA ASP A 142 -25.50 -22.59 -13.97
C ASP A 142 -26.16 -21.30 -14.47
N THR A 143 -26.40 -20.35 -13.56
CA THR A 143 -26.98 -19.06 -13.90
C THR A 143 -25.92 -18.12 -14.48
N TYR A 144 -24.69 -18.13 -13.97
CA TYR A 144 -23.59 -17.21 -14.32
C TYR A 144 -23.25 -17.18 -15.81
N PHE A 145 -23.17 -18.37 -16.43
CA PHE A 145 -22.81 -18.49 -17.84
C PHE A 145 -23.97 -18.17 -18.79
N GLU A 146 -25.21 -18.22 -18.32
CA GLU A 146 -26.40 -17.75 -19.06
C GLU A 146 -26.64 -16.23 -18.88
N ILE A 147 -26.31 -15.70 -17.70
CA ILE A 147 -26.57 -14.33 -17.22
C ILE A 147 -25.71 -13.28 -17.96
N GLY A 148 -24.39 -13.45 -18.05
CA GLY A 148 -23.50 -12.33 -18.41
C GLY A 148 -23.06 -12.23 -19.88
N LYS A 149 -23.19 -13.29 -20.69
CA LYS A 149 -22.42 -13.48 -21.94
C LYS A 149 -20.90 -13.22 -21.80
N ILE A 150 -20.34 -13.19 -20.59
CA ILE A 150 -18.89 -13.12 -20.37
C ILE A 150 -18.41 -14.56 -20.23
N ASN A 151 -17.72 -15.07 -21.24
CA ASN A 151 -17.09 -16.38 -21.13
C ASN A 151 -15.92 -16.31 -20.13
N GLN A 152 -15.48 -17.49 -19.67
CA GLN A 152 -14.41 -17.59 -18.68
C GLN A 152 -13.11 -16.88 -19.12
N LYS A 153 -12.75 -16.96 -20.42
CA LYS A 153 -11.53 -16.33 -20.95
C LYS A 153 -11.59 -14.80 -20.88
N ASP A 154 -12.74 -14.21 -21.18
CA ASP A 154 -12.93 -12.76 -21.11
C ASP A 154 -12.86 -12.26 -19.67
N LEU A 155 -13.38 -13.03 -18.72
CA LEU A 155 -13.29 -12.74 -17.29
C LEU A 155 -11.84 -12.83 -16.77
N GLU A 156 -11.11 -13.89 -17.15
CA GLU A 156 -9.69 -14.05 -16.82
C GLU A 156 -8.86 -12.89 -17.37
N LYS A 157 -9.07 -12.53 -18.64
CA LYS A 157 -8.40 -11.37 -19.27
C LYS A 157 -8.72 -10.07 -18.54
N LEU A 158 -9.97 -9.87 -18.14
CA LEU A 158 -10.43 -8.71 -17.42
C LEU A 158 -9.75 -8.59 -16.03
N LEU A 159 -9.66 -9.69 -15.29
CA LEU A 159 -8.95 -9.76 -14.01
C LEU A 159 -7.45 -9.53 -14.18
N ASN A 160 -6.82 -10.20 -15.14
CA ASN A 160 -5.39 -10.06 -15.45
C ASN A 160 -5.02 -8.60 -15.77
N ASN A 161 -5.85 -7.91 -16.57
CA ASN A 161 -5.61 -6.50 -16.87
C ASN A 161 -5.65 -5.63 -15.61
N MET A 162 -6.64 -5.84 -14.73
CA MET A 162 -6.75 -5.11 -13.48
C MET A 162 -5.56 -5.41 -12.54
N GLU A 163 -5.13 -6.66 -12.47
CA GLU A 163 -3.97 -7.11 -11.68
C GLU A 163 -2.66 -6.50 -12.17
N GLN A 164 -2.45 -6.47 -13.48
CA GLN A 164 -1.30 -5.81 -14.09
C GLN A 164 -1.26 -4.33 -13.72
N GLN A 165 -2.40 -3.62 -13.78
CA GLN A 165 -2.43 -2.20 -13.41
C GLN A 165 -2.17 -1.97 -11.91
N VAL A 166 -2.74 -2.78 -11.03
CA VAL A 166 -2.43 -2.71 -9.59
C VAL A 166 -0.94 -2.96 -9.35
N SER A 167 -0.33 -3.87 -10.11
CA SER A 167 1.10 -4.21 -10.02
C SER A 167 2.00 -3.08 -10.54
N ILE A 168 1.64 -2.44 -11.65
CA ILE A 168 2.33 -1.24 -12.18
C ILE A 168 2.32 -0.13 -11.15
N LEU A 169 1.20 0.09 -10.46
CA LEU A 169 1.12 1.09 -9.40
C LEU A 169 2.00 0.78 -8.18
N GLN A 170 2.42 -0.48 -7.97
CA GLN A 170 3.40 -0.84 -6.93
C GLN A 170 4.84 -0.50 -7.32
N HIS A 171 5.10 -0.08 -8.56
CA HIS A 171 6.41 0.36 -8.99
C HIS A 171 7.00 1.38 -8.00
N HIS A 172 8.29 1.29 -7.73
CA HIS A 172 8.98 2.09 -6.74
C HIS A 172 9.10 3.58 -7.10
N ASP A 173 8.66 3.99 -8.30
CA ASP A 173 8.43 5.39 -8.68
C ASP A 173 6.95 5.78 -8.87
N ALA A 174 6.04 4.80 -8.80
CA ALA A 174 4.60 5.03 -8.92
C ALA A 174 3.98 5.37 -7.56
N VAL A 175 3.77 4.39 -6.68
CA VAL A 175 3.13 4.59 -5.37
C VAL A 175 3.95 5.52 -4.46
N THR A 176 5.27 5.54 -4.60
CA THR A 176 6.17 6.46 -3.89
C THR A 176 5.99 7.90 -4.33
N GLY A 177 5.49 8.12 -5.55
CA GLY A 177 5.35 9.43 -6.16
C GLY A 177 6.68 10.04 -6.61
N THR A 178 7.73 9.23 -6.81
CA THR A 178 9.08 9.66 -7.24
C THR A 178 9.27 9.60 -8.76
N CYS A 179 8.22 9.91 -9.52
CA CYS A 179 8.29 10.06 -10.97
C CYS A 179 7.99 11.51 -11.38
N LYS A 180 8.34 11.84 -12.63
CA LYS A 180 7.96 13.13 -13.24
C LYS A 180 6.45 13.31 -13.23
N LYS A 181 5.98 14.56 -13.15
CA LYS A 181 4.54 14.87 -13.08
C LYS A 181 3.74 14.24 -14.23
N ARG A 182 4.27 14.27 -15.46
CA ARG A 182 3.63 13.64 -16.63
C ARG A 182 3.47 12.13 -16.47
N VAL A 183 4.47 11.45 -15.90
CA VAL A 183 4.44 9.99 -15.68
C VAL A 183 3.42 9.65 -14.59
N LEU A 184 3.39 10.44 -13.51
CA LEU A 184 2.37 10.30 -12.46
C LEU A 184 0.95 10.44 -13.02
N THR A 185 0.71 11.45 -13.86
CA THR A 185 -0.57 11.61 -14.56
C THR A 185 -0.90 10.40 -15.42
N GLY A 186 0.07 9.86 -16.17
CA GLY A 186 -0.10 8.62 -16.94
C GLY A 186 -0.50 7.43 -16.09
N TYR A 187 0.18 7.18 -14.96
CA TYR A 187 -0.20 6.11 -14.02
C TYR A 187 -1.65 6.23 -13.55
N ILE A 188 -2.11 7.44 -13.21
CA ILE A 188 -3.46 7.70 -12.74
C ILE A 188 -4.47 7.47 -13.86
N GLU A 189 -4.24 8.07 -15.03
CA GLU A 189 -5.17 8.00 -16.17
C GLU A 189 -5.35 6.57 -16.68
N ASP A 190 -4.27 5.82 -16.85
CA ASP A 190 -4.33 4.45 -17.38
C ASP A 190 -4.99 3.50 -16.38
N SER A 191 -4.64 3.63 -15.10
CA SER A 191 -5.30 2.88 -14.03
C SER A 191 -6.79 3.22 -13.92
N TYR A 192 -7.18 4.49 -14.11
CA TYR A 192 -8.59 4.89 -14.10
C TYR A 192 -9.35 4.32 -15.31
N LYS A 193 -8.76 4.31 -16.50
CA LYS A 193 -9.34 3.67 -17.69
C LYS A 193 -9.60 2.18 -17.44
N VAL A 194 -8.61 1.46 -16.91
CA VAL A 194 -8.74 0.03 -16.60
C VAL A 194 -9.79 -0.21 -15.52
N LEU A 195 -9.78 0.57 -14.43
CA LEU A 195 -10.79 0.48 -13.38
C LEU A 195 -12.21 0.69 -13.94
N LYS A 196 -12.42 1.71 -14.78
CA LYS A 196 -13.74 2.00 -15.38
C LYS A 196 -14.20 0.88 -16.29
N GLN A 197 -13.29 0.34 -17.11
CA GLN A 197 -13.59 -0.82 -17.95
C GLN A 197 -13.93 -2.04 -17.10
N PHE A 198 -13.18 -2.29 -16.03
CA PHE A 198 -13.39 -3.38 -15.09
C PHE A 198 -14.76 -3.28 -14.40
N GLN A 199 -15.10 -2.09 -13.88
CA GLN A 199 -16.42 -1.79 -13.31
C GLN A 199 -17.54 -2.07 -14.32
N LYS A 200 -17.46 -1.52 -15.54
CA LYS A 200 -18.50 -1.71 -16.58
C LYS A 200 -18.75 -3.19 -16.92
N GLN A 201 -17.72 -4.03 -16.89
CA GLN A 201 -17.91 -5.47 -17.13
C GLN A 201 -18.48 -6.18 -15.90
N LEU A 202 -18.06 -5.79 -14.70
CA LEU A 202 -18.69 -6.27 -13.47
C LEU A 202 -20.18 -5.91 -13.41
N GLU A 203 -20.60 -4.75 -13.94
CA GLU A 203 -22.02 -4.35 -14.00
C GLU A 203 -22.85 -5.38 -14.75
N LYS A 204 -22.29 -5.99 -15.79
CA LYS A 204 -23.01 -7.03 -16.56
C LYS A 204 -23.19 -8.33 -15.78
N LEU A 205 -22.37 -8.56 -14.75
CA LEU A 205 -22.52 -9.72 -13.86
C LEU A 205 -23.67 -9.52 -12.86
N PHE A 206 -24.07 -8.28 -12.61
CA PHE A 206 -25.22 -7.94 -11.77
C PHE A 206 -26.35 -7.49 -12.67
N TYR A 207 -27.45 -8.23 -12.77
CA TYR A 207 -28.65 -7.65 -13.34
C TYR A 207 -29.87 -8.13 -12.58
N LEU A 208 -30.90 -7.29 -12.57
CA LEU A 208 -32.22 -7.68 -12.12
C LEU A 208 -33.08 -7.93 -13.36
N LYS A 209 -33.51 -9.18 -13.52
CA LYS A 209 -34.53 -9.54 -14.52
C LYS A 209 -35.87 -9.22 -13.92
N THR A 210 -36.57 -8.25 -14.50
CA THR A 210 -37.99 -8.04 -14.24
C THR A 210 -38.80 -8.72 -15.34
N GLU A 211 -40.12 -8.83 -15.17
CA GLU A 211 -41.00 -9.41 -16.19
C GLU A 211 -40.92 -8.68 -17.54
N LYS A 212 -40.54 -7.40 -17.54
CA LYS A 212 -40.51 -6.55 -18.74
C LYS A 212 -39.10 -6.17 -19.21
N ASN A 213 -38.14 -6.02 -18.30
CA ASN A 213 -36.80 -5.47 -18.58
C ASN A 213 -35.68 -6.17 -17.82
N THR A 214 -34.48 -6.19 -18.41
CA THR A 214 -33.22 -6.47 -17.69
C THR A 214 -32.61 -5.16 -17.25
N ILE A 215 -32.33 -5.03 -15.96
CA ILE A 215 -31.80 -3.79 -15.39
C ILE A 215 -30.40 -4.04 -14.85
N TYR A 216 -29.44 -3.29 -15.39
CA TYR A 216 -28.04 -3.34 -15.00
C TYR A 216 -27.76 -2.23 -13.99
N PRO A 217 -27.07 -2.53 -12.88
CA PRO A 217 -26.70 -1.50 -11.95
C PRO A 217 -25.45 -0.77 -12.44
N VAL A 218 -25.29 0.47 -12.03
CA VAL A 218 -24.12 1.29 -12.34
C VAL A 218 -23.27 1.44 -11.09
N PHE A 219 -21.96 1.19 -11.18
CA PHE A 219 -21.06 1.43 -10.05
C PHE A 219 -20.94 2.91 -9.74
N CYS A 220 -20.86 3.21 -8.46
CA CYS A 220 -20.46 4.53 -7.99
C CYS A 220 -19.13 4.97 -8.61
N GLN A 221 -19.14 6.07 -9.35
CA GLN A 221 -17.92 6.71 -9.85
C GLN A 221 -17.16 7.34 -8.67
N ILE A 222 -16.18 6.62 -8.14
CA ILE A 222 -15.34 7.14 -7.05
C ILE A 222 -14.25 8.02 -7.67
N LYS A 223 -14.33 9.33 -7.39
CA LYS A 223 -13.25 10.25 -7.72
C LYS A 223 -12.12 10.09 -6.69
N PRO A 224 -10.88 9.76 -7.11
CA PRO A 224 -9.76 9.52 -6.20
C PRO A 224 -9.48 10.68 -5.24
N GLU A 225 -9.67 11.91 -5.71
CA GLU A 225 -9.40 13.16 -4.99
C GLU A 225 -10.36 13.44 -3.81
N LYS A 226 -11.55 12.84 -3.81
CA LYS A 226 -12.62 13.21 -2.85
C LYS A 226 -12.98 12.14 -1.82
N GLN A 227 -12.28 11.02 -1.79
CA GLN A 227 -12.54 9.88 -0.88
C GLN A 227 -14.02 9.52 -0.67
N SER A 228 -14.45 8.41 -1.28
CA SER A 228 -15.65 7.64 -0.86
C SER A 228 -16.96 8.44 -0.72
N TYR A 229 -17.24 9.35 -1.65
CA TYR A 229 -18.61 9.80 -1.87
C TYR A 229 -19.09 9.23 -3.19
N CYS A 230 -20.05 8.32 -3.12
CA CYS A 230 -20.87 8.01 -4.28
C CYS A 230 -21.78 9.22 -4.49
N LYS A 231 -21.45 10.05 -5.48
CA LYS A 231 -22.38 11.10 -5.93
C LYS A 231 -23.45 10.39 -6.75
N LEU A 232 -24.67 10.35 -6.24
CA LEU A 232 -25.81 9.93 -7.05
C LEU A 232 -25.96 10.91 -8.23
N PRO A 233 -26.35 10.43 -9.42
CA PRO A 233 -26.73 11.32 -10.52
C PRO A 233 -27.83 12.29 -10.07
N GLU A 234 -27.94 13.43 -10.75
CA GLU A 234 -28.96 14.43 -10.44
C GLU A 234 -30.35 13.83 -10.68
N MET A 235 -31.16 13.81 -9.62
CA MET A 235 -32.42 13.09 -9.60
C MET A 235 -33.51 13.86 -10.34
N GLU A 236 -33.71 13.55 -11.63
CA GLU A 236 -34.89 13.97 -12.38
C GLU A 236 -36.05 13.01 -12.08
N LYS A 237 -36.75 13.18 -10.94
CA LYS A 237 -37.99 12.44 -10.59
C LYS A 237 -37.94 10.90 -10.66
N GLU A 238 -36.78 10.27 -10.51
CA GLU A 238 -36.62 8.81 -10.62
C GLU A 238 -36.42 8.12 -9.26
N THR A 239 -36.92 6.89 -9.14
CA THR A 239 -36.63 5.99 -8.01
C THR A 239 -35.34 5.22 -8.29
N TYR A 240 -34.42 5.22 -7.33
CA TYR A 240 -33.14 4.52 -7.39
C TYR A 240 -33.13 3.33 -6.42
N LEU A 241 -32.82 2.14 -6.92
CA LEU A 241 -32.51 0.99 -6.06
C LEU A 241 -31.01 0.98 -5.77
N LEU A 242 -30.62 1.14 -4.52
CA LEU A 242 -29.22 1.04 -4.11
C LEU A 242 -28.90 -0.37 -3.63
N ASN A 243 -28.03 -1.06 -4.38
CA ASN A 243 -27.49 -2.35 -4.00
C ASN A 243 -26.14 -2.16 -3.31
N ILE A 244 -26.09 -2.55 -2.03
CA ILE A 244 -24.88 -2.57 -1.22
C ILE A 244 -24.47 -4.02 -1.03
N LEU A 245 -23.36 -4.43 -1.64
CA LEU A 245 -22.86 -5.79 -1.50
C LEU A 245 -21.72 -5.85 -0.48
N ASN A 246 -22.00 -6.50 0.66
CA ASN A 246 -21.00 -6.84 1.66
C ASN A 246 -20.53 -8.29 1.49
N PHE A 247 -19.31 -8.49 1.00
CA PHE A 247 -18.72 -9.83 0.80
C PHE A 247 -18.04 -10.40 2.05
N GLN A 248 -18.58 -10.12 3.24
CA GLN A 248 -18.13 -10.73 4.49
C GLN A 248 -19.06 -11.90 4.85
N PHE A 249 -18.54 -13.12 4.82
CA PHE A 249 -19.30 -14.32 5.22
C PHE A 249 -19.57 -14.42 6.74
N ASN A 250 -18.86 -13.64 7.58
CA ASN A 250 -18.88 -13.81 9.04
C ASN A 250 -19.11 -12.52 9.86
N ASP A 251 -19.39 -11.37 9.25
CA ASP A 251 -19.58 -10.10 10.00
C ASP A 251 -21.06 -9.68 9.97
N LYS A 252 -21.80 -10.03 11.03
CA LYS A 252 -23.23 -9.64 11.22
C LYS A 252 -23.41 -8.19 11.68
N LYS A 253 -22.43 -7.29 11.48
CA LYS A 253 -22.44 -5.94 12.06
C LYS A 253 -22.91 -4.87 11.08
N ASN A 254 -23.76 -3.98 11.59
CA ASN A 254 -24.27 -2.81 10.88
C ASN A 254 -23.12 -1.87 10.47
N ARG A 255 -23.13 -1.42 9.22
CA ARG A 255 -22.20 -0.42 8.69
C ARG A 255 -22.97 0.84 8.31
N ILE A 256 -22.39 2.00 8.62
CA ILE A 256 -22.96 3.29 8.21
C ILE A 256 -22.42 3.63 6.82
N ILE A 257 -23.33 3.73 5.86
CA ILE A 257 -23.03 4.12 4.49
C ILE A 257 -23.48 5.57 4.34
N LYS A 258 -22.54 6.44 3.94
CA LYS A 258 -22.81 7.86 3.74
C LYS A 258 -23.02 8.10 2.25
N ILE A 259 -24.21 8.56 1.88
CA ILE A 259 -24.58 8.88 0.50
C ILE A 259 -24.82 10.38 0.42
N GLN A 260 -24.26 11.03 -0.59
CA GLN A 260 -24.47 12.45 -0.81
C GLN A 260 -25.65 12.64 -1.77
N ILE A 261 -26.68 13.32 -1.29
CA ILE A 261 -27.89 13.70 -2.03
C ILE A 261 -27.91 15.21 -2.26
N SER A 262 -28.66 15.69 -3.26
CA SER A 262 -28.83 17.14 -3.48
C SER A 262 -29.70 17.77 -2.38
N GLN A 263 -29.52 19.07 -2.15
CA GLN A 263 -30.11 19.84 -1.05
C GLN A 263 -31.65 19.92 -1.12
N GLN A 264 -32.25 19.71 -2.31
CA GLN A 264 -33.70 19.62 -2.52
C GLN A 264 -34.36 18.34 -1.96
N LEU A 265 -33.58 17.35 -1.51
CA LEU A 265 -34.08 16.04 -1.05
C LEU A 265 -33.93 15.79 0.45
N SER A 266 -33.25 16.67 1.20
CA SER A 266 -33.13 16.50 2.66
C SER A 266 -34.47 16.56 3.39
N GLU A 267 -35.49 17.16 2.77
CA GLU A 267 -36.86 17.26 3.32
C GLU A 267 -37.69 15.99 3.08
N ILE A 268 -37.33 15.13 2.12
CA ILE A 268 -38.07 13.89 1.79
C ILE A 268 -37.61 12.67 2.64
N LEU A 269 -36.41 12.71 3.22
CA LEU A 269 -35.80 11.57 3.94
C LEU A 269 -36.16 11.46 5.42
N GLN A 270 -37.20 12.13 5.90
CA GLN A 270 -37.62 12.01 7.30
C GLN A 270 -38.18 10.63 7.68
N ASN A 271 -38.45 9.73 6.70
CA ASN A 271 -38.98 8.39 6.95
C ASN A 271 -38.36 7.32 6.01
N TYR A 272 -37.08 7.01 6.12
CA TYR A 272 -36.53 5.83 5.41
C TYR A 272 -36.65 4.56 6.27
N GLN A 273 -37.05 3.46 5.64
CA GLN A 273 -37.13 2.13 6.23
C GLN A 273 -36.23 1.18 5.42
N ILE A 274 -35.34 0.45 6.10
CA ILE A 274 -34.45 -0.54 5.47
C ILE A 274 -35.13 -1.89 5.60
N TYR A 275 -35.13 -2.71 4.53
CA TYR A 275 -35.63 -4.07 4.57
C TYR A 275 -34.52 -5.07 4.22
N ASP A 276 -34.56 -6.27 4.80
CA ASP A 276 -33.72 -7.40 4.34
C ASP A 276 -34.29 -8.05 3.07
N LEU A 277 -33.57 -9.04 2.53
CA LEU A 277 -34.01 -9.79 1.33
C LEU A 277 -35.32 -10.56 1.52
N ASN A 278 -35.79 -10.72 2.76
CA ASN A 278 -37.06 -11.36 3.10
C ASN A 278 -38.15 -10.34 3.47
N ASN A 279 -37.94 -9.06 3.15
CA ASN A 279 -38.87 -7.97 3.42
C ASN A 279 -39.07 -7.63 4.92
N ASN A 280 -38.14 -8.03 5.79
CA ASN A 280 -38.19 -7.66 7.21
C ASN A 280 -37.61 -6.27 7.44
N LEU A 281 -38.31 -5.44 8.21
CA LEU A 281 -37.85 -4.11 8.59
C LEU A 281 -36.60 -4.17 9.49
N ILE A 282 -35.48 -3.62 9.00
CA ILE A 282 -34.23 -3.42 9.73
C ILE A 282 -34.23 -2.03 10.38
N LYS A 283 -34.31 -1.98 11.71
CA LYS A 283 -34.10 -0.73 12.47
C LYS A 283 -32.59 -0.44 12.58
N GLY A 284 -32.19 0.79 12.24
CA GLY A 284 -30.80 1.23 12.40
C GLY A 284 -30.42 1.36 13.88
N GLU A 285 -29.30 0.75 14.28
CA GLU A 285 -28.73 0.90 15.62
C GLU A 285 -27.66 2.00 15.67
N ILE A 286 -27.69 2.81 16.72
CA ILE A 286 -26.65 3.80 17.02
C ILE A 286 -25.47 3.10 17.70
N HIS A 287 -24.34 3.01 17.02
CA HIS A 287 -23.11 2.52 17.63
C HIS A 287 -22.30 3.69 18.22
N GLN A 288 -22.07 3.68 19.54
CA GLN A 288 -21.00 4.46 20.15
C GLN A 288 -19.65 3.87 19.71
N TYR A 289 -18.97 4.56 18.81
CA TYR A 289 -17.63 4.16 18.38
C TYR A 289 -16.64 4.43 19.50
N LYS A 290 -15.91 3.40 19.94
CA LYS A 290 -14.80 3.51 20.92
C LYS A 290 -13.55 4.21 20.34
N PHE A 291 -13.63 4.78 19.15
CA PHE A 291 -12.52 5.44 18.47
C PHE A 291 -12.96 6.79 17.91
N LEU A 292 -12.02 7.72 17.78
CA LEU A 292 -12.27 9.02 17.16
C LEU A 292 -11.88 8.98 15.69
N THR A 293 -12.65 9.68 14.85
CA THR A 293 -12.28 9.92 13.44
C THR A 293 -11.81 11.36 13.31
N LEU A 294 -10.59 11.54 12.83
CA LEU A 294 -10.01 12.85 12.56
C LEU A 294 -10.05 13.09 11.05
N GLN A 295 -10.82 14.10 10.63
CA GLN A 295 -10.89 14.54 9.24
C GLN A 295 -10.12 15.85 9.10
N THR A 296 -9.10 15.86 8.24
CA THR A 296 -8.28 17.05 7.99
C THR A 296 -8.41 17.44 6.53
N LYS A 297 -8.84 18.67 6.26
CA LYS A 297 -8.87 19.24 4.91
C LYS A 297 -7.71 20.22 4.75
N ILE A 298 -6.91 20.02 3.70
CA ILE A 298 -5.86 20.95 3.29
C ILE A 298 -6.36 21.64 2.02
N PRO A 299 -6.51 22.98 2.02
CA PRO A 299 -6.88 23.72 0.81
C PRO A 299 -5.76 23.65 -0.23
N ASN A 300 -6.01 24.17 -1.43
CA ASN A 300 -4.93 24.40 -2.40
C ASN A 300 -3.93 25.39 -1.80
N LEU A 301 -2.64 25.02 -1.79
CA LEU A 301 -1.54 25.80 -1.22
C LEU A 301 -0.56 26.21 -2.33
N GLU A 302 -0.97 27.11 -3.23
CA GLU A 302 -0.20 27.46 -4.44
C GLU A 302 1.21 28.03 -4.16
N ASN A 303 1.39 28.68 -3.01
CA ASN A 303 2.66 29.33 -2.62
C ASN A 303 3.33 28.66 -1.40
N PHE A 304 2.91 27.45 -1.03
CA PHE A 304 3.54 26.75 0.08
C PHE A 304 4.87 26.14 -0.36
N THR A 305 5.76 25.99 0.61
CA THR A 305 7.01 25.27 0.43
C THR A 305 7.39 24.70 1.79
N GLY A 306 7.63 23.39 1.82
CA GLY A 306 7.92 22.67 3.04
C GLY A 306 7.04 21.44 3.20
N GLU A 307 6.90 20.99 4.44
CA GLU A 307 6.13 19.81 4.79
C GLU A 307 5.11 20.17 5.89
N LEU A 308 3.90 19.62 5.77
CA LEU A 308 2.85 19.77 6.78
C LEU A 308 2.82 18.51 7.64
N ILE A 309 3.02 18.71 8.94
CA ILE A 309 2.96 17.66 9.95
C ILE A 309 1.68 17.81 10.76
N LEU A 310 0.85 16.77 10.75
CA LEU A 310 -0.23 16.62 11.71
C LEU A 310 0.34 15.99 12.99
N GLU A 311 0.40 16.77 14.07
CA GLU A 311 0.78 16.28 15.39
C GLU A 311 -0.46 15.99 16.25
N ILE A 312 -0.52 14.77 16.78
CA ILE A 312 -1.53 14.31 17.73
C ILE A 312 -0.80 14.12 19.07
N SER A 313 -1.20 14.85 20.10
CA SER A 313 -0.56 14.82 21.42
C SER A 313 -1.52 14.32 22.50
N VAL A 314 -1.03 13.39 23.32
CA VAL A 314 -1.70 12.86 24.50
C VAL A 314 -0.73 13.01 25.68
N PRO A 315 -0.82 14.12 26.45
CA PRO A 315 0.21 14.51 27.42
C PRO A 315 0.58 13.45 28.45
N ASN A 316 -0.35 12.56 28.79
CA ASN A 316 -0.16 11.58 29.85
C ASN A 316 0.57 10.30 29.40
N ILE A 317 0.75 10.06 28.10
CA ILE A 317 1.45 8.87 27.62
C ILE A 317 2.97 9.09 27.67
N LYS A 318 3.67 8.27 28.44
CA LYS A 318 5.14 8.30 28.54
C LYS A 318 5.78 7.13 27.79
N ASN A 319 5.87 7.25 26.47
CA ASN A 319 6.40 6.18 25.60
C ASN A 319 7.94 6.08 25.56
N ASN A 320 8.66 6.91 26.33
CA ASN A 320 10.10 6.83 26.60
C ASN A 320 10.96 6.65 25.34
N ASN A 321 10.73 7.49 24.33
CA ASN A 321 11.40 7.46 23.01
C ASN A 321 11.11 6.21 22.16
N PHE A 322 10.15 5.38 22.52
CA PHE A 322 9.73 4.22 21.73
C PHE A 322 8.39 4.46 21.05
N PHE A 323 8.25 3.93 19.85
CA PHE A 323 6.98 3.90 19.13
C PHE A 323 6.95 2.69 18.22
N TYR A 324 5.81 2.40 17.60
CA TYR A 324 5.65 1.23 16.77
C TYR A 324 4.99 1.59 15.45
N THR A 325 5.56 1.17 14.33
CA THR A 325 5.01 1.37 12.99
C THR A 325 4.61 0.03 12.39
N ASP A 326 3.67 0.04 11.46
CA ASP A 326 3.44 -1.14 10.63
C ASP A 326 4.59 -1.36 9.61
N SER A 327 4.71 -2.60 9.14
CA SER A 327 5.48 -2.97 7.94
C SER A 327 4.51 -3.52 6.92
N ASN A 328 4.23 -2.73 5.88
CA ASN A 328 3.28 -3.05 4.81
C ASN A 328 1.89 -3.46 5.33
N GLY A 329 1.49 -2.96 6.51
CA GLY A 329 0.21 -3.26 7.13
C GLY A 329 0.13 -4.65 7.77
N LEU A 330 1.25 -5.36 7.88
CA LEU A 330 1.28 -6.74 8.36
C LEU A 330 1.85 -6.81 9.78
N PHE A 331 3.13 -6.49 9.92
CA PHE A 331 3.87 -6.65 11.17
C PHE A 331 4.02 -5.32 11.88
N ARG A 332 4.21 -5.38 13.20
CA ARG A 332 4.42 -4.21 14.05
C ARG A 332 5.90 -4.13 14.41
N ILE A 333 6.60 -3.12 13.91
CA ILE A 333 8.03 -2.92 14.15
C ILE A 333 8.23 -1.89 15.27
N LYS A 334 9.07 -2.22 16.25
CA LYS A 334 9.44 -1.34 17.36
C LYS A 334 10.53 -0.37 16.91
N ARG A 335 10.28 0.93 17.06
CA ARG A 335 11.19 2.03 16.74
C ARG A 335 11.68 2.71 18.00
N GLN A 336 12.88 3.26 17.94
CA GLN A 336 13.45 4.10 19.00
C GLN A 336 14.02 5.37 18.38
N ILE A 337 13.70 6.52 18.97
CA ILE A 337 14.22 7.81 18.51
C ILE A 337 15.75 7.79 18.52
N ASN A 338 16.35 8.33 17.46
CA ASN A 338 17.78 8.44 17.18
C ASN A 338 18.52 7.11 17.11
N LYS A 339 17.81 5.99 16.97
CA LYS A 339 18.44 4.68 16.82
C LYS A 339 17.83 3.88 15.68
N GLN A 340 18.69 3.44 14.77
CA GLN A 340 18.34 2.40 13.80
C GLN A 340 18.76 1.04 14.34
N GLN A 341 17.84 0.08 14.32
CA GLN A 341 18.16 -1.32 14.60
C GLN A 341 18.82 -1.90 13.34
N LYS A 342 20.06 -2.34 13.46
CA LYS A 342 20.74 -3.07 12.38
C LYS A 342 21.66 -4.10 13.02
N TYR A 343 21.37 -5.40 12.81
CA TYR A 343 22.21 -6.52 13.28
C TYR A 343 22.56 -6.48 14.78
N GLN A 344 21.56 -6.49 15.68
CA GLN A 344 21.74 -6.48 17.15
C GLN A 344 22.56 -5.27 17.69
N GLN A 345 22.92 -4.32 16.84
CA GLN A 345 23.65 -3.10 17.17
C GLN A 345 22.76 -1.89 16.86
N HIS A 346 22.81 -0.89 17.74
CA HIS A 346 22.08 0.36 17.55
C HIS A 346 23.02 1.36 16.89
N PHE A 347 22.68 1.82 15.69
CA PHE A 347 23.40 2.91 15.04
C PHE A 347 22.74 4.23 15.41
N ASP A 348 23.55 5.18 15.89
CA ASP A 348 23.11 6.56 16.07
C ASP A 348 22.89 7.19 14.68
N ILE A 349 21.64 7.52 14.41
CA ILE A 349 21.23 8.23 13.18
C ILE A 349 21.38 9.75 13.33
N GLY A 350 21.91 10.22 14.46
CA GLY A 350 22.01 11.62 14.85
C GLY A 350 20.65 12.18 15.26
N ASN A 351 20.66 13.36 15.88
CA ASN A 351 19.45 14.15 16.24
C ASN A 351 18.74 14.75 15.00
N LYS A 352 18.72 14.05 13.86
CA LYS A 352 18.11 14.54 12.62
C LYS A 352 16.66 14.09 12.54
N ILE A 353 15.75 15.05 12.46
CA ILE A 353 14.31 14.82 12.34
C ILE A 353 13.99 13.80 11.23
N PRO A 354 14.51 13.94 9.99
CA PRO A 354 14.19 13.00 8.91
C PRO A 354 14.56 11.54 9.19
N GLY A 355 15.62 11.28 9.97
CA GLY A 355 16.05 9.91 10.32
C GLY A 355 15.10 9.20 11.28
N ASN A 356 14.18 9.92 11.89
CA ASN A 356 13.20 9.39 12.83
C ASN A 356 11.81 9.18 12.20
N PHE A 357 11.64 9.51 10.92
CA PHE A 357 10.42 9.23 10.18
C PHE A 357 10.49 7.85 9.53
N TYR A 358 9.39 7.11 9.62
CA TYR A 358 9.23 5.77 9.07
C TYR A 358 7.99 5.71 8.20
N PRO A 359 7.95 4.82 7.19
CA PRO A 359 6.75 4.62 6.41
C PRO A 359 5.71 3.91 7.28
N ILE A 360 4.47 4.38 7.21
CA ILE A 360 3.31 3.65 7.71
C ILE A 360 2.33 3.48 6.56
N THR A 361 1.82 2.26 6.37
CA THR A 361 0.77 1.97 5.39
C THR A 361 -0.60 1.82 6.05
N ARG A 362 -0.61 1.60 7.38
CA ARG A 362 -1.81 1.37 8.16
C ARG A 362 -1.81 2.08 9.50
N PHE A 363 -0.74 2.05 10.29
CA PHE A 363 -0.80 2.59 11.64
C PHE A 363 0.56 2.98 12.25
N LEU A 364 0.47 3.87 13.24
CA LEU A 364 1.50 4.10 14.25
C LEU A 364 0.89 3.96 15.64
N THR A 365 1.66 3.45 16.60
CA THR A 365 1.26 3.36 18.01
C THR A 365 2.32 3.91 18.94
N ILE A 366 1.85 4.59 19.98
CA ILE A 366 2.61 4.90 21.20
C ILE A 366 1.90 4.30 22.40
N ASN A 367 2.66 3.89 23.41
CA ASN A 367 2.10 3.38 24.65
C ASN A 367 3.08 3.51 25.80
N ASP A 368 2.53 3.49 27.02
CA ASP A 368 3.26 3.25 28.26
C ASP A 368 2.65 2.02 28.98
N THR A 369 2.82 1.93 30.29
CA THR A 369 2.29 0.81 31.09
C THR A 369 0.76 0.83 31.22
N ASN A 370 0.14 2.00 31.12
CA ASN A 370 -1.27 2.22 31.47
C ASN A 370 -2.13 2.62 30.27
N SER A 371 -1.52 3.22 29.25
CA SER A 371 -2.21 3.87 28.16
C SER A 371 -1.57 3.56 26.81
N ARG A 372 -2.41 3.50 25.79
CA ARG A 372 -2.02 3.21 24.41
C ARG A 372 -2.83 4.06 23.45
N LEU A 373 -2.15 4.71 22.52
CA LEU A 373 -2.77 5.38 21.39
C LEU A 373 -2.26 4.74 20.10
N THR A 374 -3.20 4.31 19.26
CA THR A 374 -2.92 3.86 17.90
C THR A 374 -3.65 4.74 16.91
N VAL A 375 -2.93 5.28 15.94
CA VAL A 375 -3.49 6.07 14.84
C VAL A 375 -3.45 5.23 13.58
N PHE A 376 -4.62 4.87 13.06
CA PHE A 376 -4.78 4.24 11.76
C PHE A 376 -4.94 5.29 10.65
N THR A 377 -4.30 5.06 9.51
CA THR A 377 -4.30 5.96 8.36
C THR A 377 -5.11 5.42 7.19
N ASP A 378 -5.64 6.33 6.38
CA ASP A 378 -6.35 6.01 5.14
C ASP A 378 -5.41 5.77 3.95
N ARG A 379 -4.16 6.21 4.06
CA ARG A 379 -3.12 6.13 3.04
C ARG A 379 -1.75 5.88 3.66
N THR A 380 -0.82 5.51 2.80
CA THR A 380 0.60 5.45 3.17
C THR A 380 1.13 6.86 3.41
N GLN A 381 1.90 7.06 4.47
CA GLN A 381 2.53 8.34 4.79
C GLN A 381 3.74 8.16 5.70
N GLY A 382 4.58 9.19 5.82
CA GLY A 382 5.66 9.22 6.80
C GLY A 382 5.12 9.53 8.19
N ALA A 383 5.62 8.85 9.21
CA ALA A 383 5.22 9.08 10.59
C ALA A 383 6.36 8.93 11.61
N SER A 384 6.22 9.60 12.75
CA SER A 384 7.18 9.56 13.85
C SER A 384 6.51 9.80 15.21
N SER A 385 7.29 9.70 16.28
CA SER A 385 6.97 10.11 17.64
C SER A 385 8.22 10.75 18.23
N LEU A 386 8.45 12.04 17.96
CA LEU A 386 9.69 12.73 18.36
C LEU A 386 9.70 13.16 19.84
N LYS A 387 8.52 13.19 20.48
CA LYS A 387 8.34 13.56 21.88
C LYS A 387 7.42 12.56 22.56
N ASN A 388 7.56 12.43 23.88
CA ASN A 388 6.62 11.64 24.67
C ASN A 388 5.18 12.08 24.44
N GLY A 389 4.29 11.10 24.28
CA GLY A 389 2.87 11.33 24.10
C GLY A 389 2.47 11.85 22.71
N THR A 390 3.41 11.95 21.76
CA THR A 390 3.13 12.53 20.44
C THR A 390 3.16 11.50 19.32
N ILE A 391 2.27 11.65 18.34
CA ILE A 391 2.33 11.00 17.03
C ILE A 391 2.34 12.11 15.99
N GLN A 392 3.29 12.06 15.07
CA GLN A 392 3.44 13.00 13.97
C GLN A 392 3.23 12.27 12.65
N LEU A 393 2.36 12.82 11.81
CA LEU A 393 2.06 12.31 10.48
C LEU A 393 2.43 13.38 9.45
N ASN A 394 3.31 13.05 8.52
CA ASN A 394 3.62 13.92 7.38
C ASN A 394 2.49 13.78 6.36
N ILE A 395 1.59 14.75 6.32
CA ILE A 395 0.36 14.67 5.51
C ILE A 395 0.55 15.30 4.13
N TYR A 396 1.48 16.25 3.97
CA TYR A 396 1.65 16.96 2.71
C TYR A 396 3.05 17.54 2.59
N ARG A 397 3.57 17.62 1.36
CA ARG A 397 4.86 18.26 1.09
C ARG A 397 4.92 18.87 -0.31
N GLN A 398 5.61 19.99 -0.41
CA GLN A 398 6.01 20.65 -1.66
C GLN A 398 7.46 21.11 -1.51
N THR A 399 8.27 20.88 -2.54
CA THR A 399 9.68 21.30 -2.55
C THR A 399 9.93 22.26 -3.71
N PRO A 400 10.69 23.34 -3.52
CA PRO A 400 10.92 24.33 -4.56
C PRO A 400 12.02 23.89 -5.52
N LYS A 401 12.76 22.82 -5.17
CA LYS A 401 13.92 22.28 -5.87
C LYS A 401 13.85 20.76 -5.93
N ASP A 402 14.48 20.21 -6.96
CA ASP A 402 14.81 18.79 -7.09
C ASP A 402 15.87 18.41 -6.04
N ASP A 403 15.86 17.15 -5.60
CA ASP A 403 16.76 16.62 -4.58
C ASP A 403 18.04 15.97 -5.17
N GLY A 404 18.23 16.06 -6.49
CA GLY A 404 19.40 15.56 -7.20
C GLY A 404 19.41 14.04 -7.38
N LYS A 405 18.28 13.35 -7.18
CA LYS A 405 18.17 11.89 -7.29
C LYS A 405 17.68 11.39 -8.65
N GLY A 406 17.58 12.28 -9.65
CA GLY A 406 17.39 11.90 -11.06
C GLY A 406 16.04 12.27 -11.68
N ILE A 407 15.08 12.79 -10.90
CA ILE A 407 13.78 13.22 -11.45
C ILE A 407 13.96 14.50 -12.29
N GLY A 408 14.72 15.47 -11.77
CA GLY A 408 14.98 16.75 -12.42
C GLY A 408 13.77 17.69 -12.39
N GLU A 409 12.85 17.52 -11.45
CA GLU A 409 11.65 18.34 -11.28
C GLU A 409 11.45 18.73 -9.82
N LYS A 410 10.97 19.95 -9.59
CA LYS A 410 10.49 20.37 -8.26
C LYS A 410 9.16 19.68 -7.92
N LEU A 411 8.91 19.41 -6.64
CA LEU A 411 7.62 18.86 -6.20
C LEU A 411 6.61 19.99 -5.97
N VAL A 412 5.74 20.23 -6.94
CA VAL A 412 4.66 21.21 -6.88
C VAL A 412 3.31 20.60 -7.20
N ASP A 413 2.28 21.01 -6.48
CA ASP A 413 0.95 20.44 -6.58
C ASP A 413 -0.13 21.42 -6.12
N SER A 414 -1.17 21.61 -6.93
CA SER A 414 -2.26 22.55 -6.66
C SER A 414 -3.55 21.87 -6.19
N ASN A 415 -3.47 20.60 -5.78
CA ASN A 415 -4.63 19.83 -5.38
C ASN A 415 -5.05 20.12 -3.92
N SER A 416 -6.34 20.03 -3.65
CA SER A 416 -6.87 19.96 -2.29
C SER A 416 -6.86 18.53 -1.78
N TYR A 417 -6.63 18.35 -0.48
CA TYR A 417 -6.57 17.03 0.14
C TYR A 417 -7.54 16.89 1.30
N GLN A 418 -8.14 15.71 1.43
CA GLN A 418 -8.86 15.30 2.63
C GLN A 418 -8.20 14.05 3.18
N PHE A 419 -7.83 14.08 4.47
CA PHE A 419 -7.27 12.95 5.22
C PHE A 419 -8.28 12.46 6.25
N ASN A 420 -8.39 11.14 6.38
CA ASN A 420 -9.21 10.48 7.38
C ASN A 420 -8.32 9.55 8.22
N HIS A 421 -8.14 9.89 9.49
CA HIS A 421 -7.38 9.09 10.44
C HIS A 421 -8.30 8.57 11.55
N TYR A 422 -7.98 7.41 12.13
CA TYR A 422 -8.75 6.82 13.23
C TYR A 422 -7.87 6.68 14.46
N LEU A 423 -8.28 7.27 15.57
CA LEU A 423 -7.56 7.28 16.83
C LEU A 423 -8.21 6.27 17.77
N LEU A 424 -7.47 5.21 18.11
CA LEU A 424 -7.89 4.15 18.99
C LEU A 424 -7.15 4.30 20.33
N PHE A 425 -7.89 4.54 21.40
CA PHE A 425 -7.37 4.72 22.75
C PHE A 425 -7.59 3.48 23.61
N ASN A 426 -6.51 2.95 24.18
CA ASN A 426 -6.49 1.79 25.07
C ASN A 426 -7.09 0.51 24.45
N PHE A 427 -6.97 0.36 23.12
CA PHE A 427 -7.34 -0.86 22.44
C PHE A 427 -6.26 -1.92 22.66
N THR A 428 -6.67 -3.17 22.86
CA THR A 428 -5.75 -4.30 22.81
C THR A 428 -5.26 -4.54 21.38
N GLN A 429 -4.11 -5.21 21.20
CA GLN A 429 -3.60 -5.52 19.86
C GLN A 429 -4.60 -6.33 19.02
N ASN A 430 -5.35 -7.23 19.64
CA ASN A 430 -6.40 -7.99 18.95
C ASN A 430 -7.55 -7.09 18.48
N GLN A 431 -7.95 -6.11 19.30
CA GLN A 431 -8.98 -5.14 18.90
C GLN A 431 -8.52 -4.25 17.75
N GLU A 432 -7.25 -3.85 17.75
CA GLU A 432 -6.63 -3.11 16.63
C GLU A 432 -6.57 -3.95 15.36
N ARG A 433 -6.20 -5.24 15.46
CA ARG A 433 -6.17 -6.14 14.31
C ARG A 433 -7.57 -6.34 13.73
N ASN A 434 -8.57 -6.51 14.58
CA ASN A 434 -9.96 -6.58 14.17
C ASN A 434 -10.43 -5.26 13.53
N PHE A 435 -10.01 -4.11 14.06
CA PHE A 435 -10.30 -2.81 13.47
C PHE A 435 -9.65 -2.67 12.09
N GLN A 436 -8.38 -3.05 11.96
CA GLN A 436 -7.66 -3.05 10.69
C GLN A 436 -8.35 -3.91 9.64
N GLN A 437 -8.70 -5.15 9.99
CA GLN A 437 -9.43 -6.06 9.09
C GLN A 437 -10.72 -5.40 8.61
N LYS A 438 -11.48 -4.76 9.50
CA LYS A 438 -12.68 -4.01 9.13
C LYS A 438 -12.39 -2.84 8.19
N GLN A 439 -11.32 -2.09 8.41
CA GLN A 439 -10.93 -0.98 7.52
C GLN A 439 -10.49 -1.47 6.14
N ASP A 440 -9.71 -2.55 6.08
CA ASP A 440 -9.32 -3.21 4.84
C ASP A 440 -10.53 -3.79 4.09
N GLN A 441 -11.62 -4.06 4.82
CA GLN A 441 -12.88 -4.57 4.30
C GLN A 441 -13.98 -3.51 4.15
N LYS A 442 -13.70 -2.23 4.43
CA LYS A 442 -14.70 -1.14 4.49
C LYS A 442 -15.34 -0.81 3.14
N TYR A 443 -14.68 -1.14 2.03
CA TYR A 443 -15.26 -0.89 0.70
C TYR A 443 -16.30 -1.95 0.36
N GLU A 444 -17.54 -1.50 0.22
CA GLU A 444 -18.64 -2.23 -0.40
C GLU A 444 -18.68 -1.94 -1.89
N ILE A 445 -19.13 -2.92 -2.66
CA ILE A 445 -19.53 -2.65 -4.04
C ILE A 445 -20.90 -1.99 -3.94
N LEU A 446 -20.91 -0.69 -4.20
CA LEU A 446 -22.11 0.12 -4.32
C LEU A 446 -22.47 0.20 -5.79
N SER A 447 -23.67 -0.24 -6.11
CA SER A 447 -24.22 -0.15 -7.44
C SER A 447 -25.67 0.31 -7.35
N TYR A 448 -26.12 1.16 -8.27
CA TYR A 448 -27.49 1.66 -8.27
C TYR A 448 -28.21 1.23 -9.54
N GLN A 449 -29.48 0.90 -9.40
CA GLN A 449 -30.37 0.59 -10.52
C GLN A 449 -31.37 1.74 -10.69
N LEU A 450 -31.49 2.21 -11.93
CA LEU A 450 -32.47 3.20 -12.36
C LEU A 450 -33.78 2.48 -12.67
N SER A 451 -34.86 2.81 -11.96
CA SER A 451 -36.21 2.37 -12.33
C SER A 451 -37.05 3.56 -12.76
N HIS A 452 -37.42 3.58 -14.05
CA HIS A 452 -38.63 4.29 -14.47
C HIS A 452 -39.83 3.51 -13.94
N GLN A 453 -40.57 4.09 -12.99
CA GLN A 453 -41.95 3.69 -12.75
C GLN A 453 -42.86 4.52 -13.62
#